data_AF-A0A7R7BTG7-F1
#
_entry.id   AF-A0A7R7BTG7-F1
#
_cell.length_a   1.000
_cell.length_b   1.000
_cell.length_c   1.000
_cell.angle_alpha   90.00
_cell.angle_beta   90.00
_cell.angle_gamma   90.00
#
_symmetry.space_group_name_H-M   'P 1'
#
loop_
_entity.id
_entity.type
_entity.pdbx_description
1 polymer ?
#
loop_
_entity_poly.entity_id
_entity_poly.type
_entity_poly.pdbx_seq_one_letter_code
_entity_poly.pdbx_strand_id
1 'polypeptide(L)'
;MAGREKILSDTMISPETGETLTRGVRPFIVEYKGESATVDLPGYYPAEEGDGVHVGKDMSVVDEALRSLKEKIDGVPAPATIRRIRAKLKLSQRDAGALFKVGENAFDKYERGLVEPSGPTIQLMTLLQKHPELLDELR
;
A
#
# COMPACT_ATOMS: atom_id res chain seq x y z
N MET A 1 3.29 -21.03 -4.46
CA MET A 1 2.04 -21.52 -3.84
C MET A 1 0.96 -20.48 -4.08
N ALA A 2 0.17 -20.64 -5.15
CA ALA A 2 -0.98 -19.76 -5.38
C ALA A 2 -2.01 -20.06 -4.29
N GLY A 3 -2.26 -19.09 -3.41
CA GLY A 3 -3.31 -19.21 -2.40
C GLY A 3 -4.63 -19.44 -3.13
N ARG A 4 -5.35 -20.52 -2.80
CA ARG A 4 -6.73 -20.71 -3.25
C ARG A 4 -7.48 -19.43 -2.92
N GLU A 5 -7.99 -18.73 -3.93
CA GLU A 5 -9.02 -17.72 -3.73
C GLU A 5 -10.17 -18.44 -3.04
N LYS A 6 -10.32 -18.20 -1.73
CA LYS A 6 -11.51 -18.62 -1.01
C LYS A 6 -12.66 -17.90 -1.71
N ILE A 7 -13.55 -18.68 -2.31
CA ILE A 7 -14.84 -18.18 -2.76
C ILE A 7 -15.49 -17.59 -1.50
N LEU A 8 -15.58 -16.27 -1.46
CA LEU A 8 -16.21 -15.55 -0.36
C LEU A 8 -17.72 -15.83 -0.48
N SER A 9 -18.35 -16.25 0.62
CA SER A 9 -19.79 -16.47 0.65
C SER A 9 -20.53 -15.13 0.49
N ASP A 10 -21.74 -15.15 -0.06
CA ASP A 10 -22.53 -13.92 -0.21
C ASP A 10 -23.00 -13.34 1.14
N THR A 11 -23.05 -14.17 2.18
CA THR A 11 -23.44 -13.77 3.54
C THR A 11 -22.49 -14.31 4.60
N MET A 12 -22.49 -13.67 5.77
CA MET A 12 -21.84 -14.17 6.99
C MET A 12 -22.58 -13.68 8.25
N ILE A 13 -22.31 -14.30 9.39
CA ILE A 13 -22.82 -13.85 10.69
C ILE A 13 -21.82 -12.86 11.30
N SER A 14 -22.30 -11.68 11.71
CA SER A 14 -21.51 -10.69 12.43
C SER A 14 -20.97 -11.31 13.73
N PRO A 15 -19.65 -11.25 13.99
CA PRO A 15 -19.09 -11.75 15.24
C PRO A 15 -19.47 -10.88 16.45
N GLU A 16 -19.89 -9.64 16.24
CA GLU A 16 -20.22 -8.69 17.31
C GLU A 16 -21.72 -8.67 17.64
N THR A 17 -22.57 -8.64 16.61
CA THR A 17 -24.02 -8.48 16.77
C THR A 17 -24.81 -9.77 16.55
N GLY A 18 -24.22 -10.79 15.92
CA GLY A 18 -24.91 -12.01 15.51
C GLY A 18 -25.86 -11.83 14.31
N GLU A 19 -25.91 -10.66 13.71
CA GLU A 19 -26.76 -10.36 12.56
C GLU A 19 -26.23 -10.97 11.27
N THR A 20 -27.11 -11.18 10.30
CA THR A 20 -26.71 -11.61 8.95
C THR A 20 -26.21 -10.42 8.15
N LEU A 21 -24.94 -10.44 7.81
CA LEU A 21 -24.29 -9.46 6.95
C LEU A 21 -24.25 -9.97 5.52
N THR A 22 -24.45 -9.07 4.57
CA THR A 22 -24.41 -9.37 3.13
C THR A 22 -23.20 -8.71 2.50
N ARG A 23 -22.56 -9.41 1.56
CA ARG A 23 -21.43 -8.90 0.79
C ARG A 23 -21.86 -7.65 0.00
N GLY A 24 -21.13 -6.57 0.17
CA GLY A 24 -21.42 -5.30 -0.48
C GLY A 24 -20.22 -4.37 -0.50
N VAL A 25 -20.47 -3.15 -0.96
CA VAL A 25 -19.48 -2.07 -1.02
C VAL A 25 -20.14 -0.81 -0.47
N ARG A 26 -19.46 -0.10 0.42
CA ARG A 26 -19.92 1.18 0.96
C ARG A 26 -18.84 2.25 0.82
N PRO A 27 -19.21 3.52 0.60
CA PRO A 27 -18.23 4.60 0.60
C PRO A 27 -17.62 4.72 2.00
N PHE A 28 -16.29 4.84 2.07
CA PHE A 28 -15.52 5.01 3.29
C PHE A 28 -14.53 6.15 3.13
N ILE A 29 -14.43 7.01 4.15
CA ILE A 29 -13.54 8.16 4.13
C ILE A 29 -12.23 7.76 4.81
N VAL A 30 -11.14 7.78 4.05
CA VAL A 30 -9.78 7.61 4.56
C VAL A 30 -9.20 8.99 4.84
N GLU A 31 -8.85 9.26 6.10
CA GLU A 31 -8.26 10.54 6.52
C GLU A 31 -6.80 10.37 6.94
N TYR A 32 -5.96 11.32 6.54
CA TYR A 32 -4.56 11.37 6.96
C TYR A 32 -4.10 12.84 7.06
N LYS A 33 -3.67 13.26 8.25
CA LYS A 33 -3.12 14.61 8.52
C LYS A 33 -3.96 15.77 7.94
N GLY A 34 -5.28 15.68 8.03
CA GLY A 34 -6.22 16.72 7.60
C GLY A 34 -6.61 16.68 6.12
N GLU A 35 -6.04 15.75 5.32
CA GLU A 35 -6.52 15.43 3.98
C GLU A 35 -7.35 14.16 4.01
N SER A 36 -8.31 14.04 3.11
CA SER A 36 -9.18 12.87 3.02
C SER A 36 -9.38 12.39 1.59
N ALA A 37 -9.69 11.10 1.45
CA ALA A 37 -10.06 10.46 0.21
C ALA A 37 -11.25 9.51 0.47
N THR A 38 -12.27 9.56 -0.38
CA THR A 38 -13.38 8.60 -0.32
C THR A 38 -13.05 7.40 -1.21
N VAL A 39 -13.20 6.20 -0.66
CA VAL A 39 -13.01 4.94 -1.39
C VAL A 39 -14.25 4.06 -1.28
N ASP A 40 -14.48 3.26 -2.31
CA ASP A 40 -15.49 2.22 -2.32
C ASP A 40 -14.94 1.00 -1.56
N LEU A 41 -15.32 0.83 -0.29
CA LEU A 41 -14.82 -0.20 0.60
C LEU A 41 -15.67 -1.48 0.49
N PRO A 42 -15.12 -2.61 0.02
CA PRO A 42 -15.81 -3.89 0.06
C PRO A 42 -15.87 -4.43 1.49
N GLY A 43 -16.92 -5.20 1.78
CA GLY A 43 -17.07 -5.86 3.07
C GLY A 43 -18.38 -6.62 3.17
N TYR A 44 -18.67 -7.11 4.36
CA TYR A 44 -19.96 -7.64 4.73
C TYR A 44 -20.67 -6.62 5.60
N TYR A 45 -21.83 -6.16 5.16
CA TYR A 45 -22.56 -5.08 5.81
C TYR A 45 -23.96 -5.54 6.23
N PRO A 46 -24.52 -4.97 7.31
CA PRO A 46 -25.92 -5.16 7.64
C PRO A 46 -26.80 -4.49 6.59
N ALA A 47 -28.08 -4.86 6.53
CA ALA A 47 -29.04 -4.21 5.62
C ALA A 47 -29.20 -2.71 5.97
N GLU A 48 -29.18 -2.41 7.27
CA GLU A 48 -29.29 -1.07 7.82
C GLU A 48 -27.90 -0.43 8.04
N GLU A 49 -27.89 0.75 8.68
CA GLU A 49 -26.67 1.39 9.14
C GLU A 49 -25.98 0.58 10.25
N GLY A 50 -24.66 0.46 10.18
CA GLY A 50 -23.87 -0.35 11.10
C GLY A 50 -22.52 -0.74 10.54
N ASP A 51 -21.68 -1.30 11.42
CA ASP A 51 -20.31 -1.64 11.10
C ASP A 51 -20.20 -2.85 10.16
N GLY A 52 -19.27 -2.73 9.22
CA GLY A 52 -18.97 -3.78 8.26
C GLY A 52 -17.85 -4.69 8.74
N VAL A 53 -17.88 -5.96 8.31
CA VAL A 53 -16.78 -6.90 8.50
C VAL A 53 -15.96 -6.98 7.22
N HIS A 54 -14.68 -6.68 7.32
CA HIS A 54 -13.73 -6.70 6.20
C HIS A 54 -12.82 -7.92 6.31
N VAL A 55 -12.75 -8.71 5.24
CA VAL A 55 -11.95 -9.95 5.22
C VAL A 55 -11.01 -9.99 4.03
N GLY A 56 -9.88 -10.68 4.20
CA GLY A 56 -8.92 -10.89 3.12
C GLY A 56 -8.36 -9.58 2.56
N LYS A 57 -8.79 -9.21 1.35
CA LYS A 57 -8.30 -8.04 0.63
C LYS A 57 -9.25 -6.84 0.67
N ASP A 58 -10.33 -6.91 1.44
CA ASP A 58 -11.33 -5.84 1.54
C ASP A 58 -10.69 -4.48 1.91
N MET A 59 -9.72 -4.48 2.83
CA MET A 59 -9.02 -3.28 3.26
C MET A 59 -7.96 -2.76 2.26
N SER A 60 -7.68 -3.47 1.16
CA SER A 60 -6.63 -3.06 0.22
C SER A 60 -6.88 -1.69 -0.41
N VAL A 61 -8.14 -1.34 -0.68
CA VAL A 61 -8.52 -0.02 -1.21
C VAL A 61 -8.26 1.11 -0.22
N VAL A 62 -8.45 0.84 1.08
CA VAL A 62 -8.16 1.79 2.16
C VAL A 62 -6.65 1.96 2.31
N ASP A 63 -5.90 0.85 2.30
CA ASP A 63 -4.44 0.87 2.38
C ASP A 63 -3.81 1.64 1.21
N GLU A 64 -4.33 1.45 -0.01
CA GLU A 64 -3.88 2.16 -1.21
C GLU A 64 -4.18 3.67 -1.15
N ALA A 65 -5.38 4.06 -0.70
CA ALA A 65 -5.72 5.46 -0.49
C ALA A 65 -4.86 6.09 0.59
N LEU A 66 -4.65 5.42 1.73
CA LEU A 66 -3.78 5.90 2.80
C LEU A 66 -2.34 6.11 2.32
N ARG A 67 -1.81 5.18 1.53
CA ARG A 67 -0.47 5.32 0.92
C ARG A 67 -0.40 6.52 -0.03
N SER A 68 -1.45 6.76 -0.81
CA SER A 68 -1.51 7.90 -1.72
C SER A 68 -1.53 9.22 -0.95
N LEU A 69 -2.26 9.29 0.17
CA LEU A 69 -2.27 10.44 1.06
C LEU A 69 -0.90 10.65 1.72
N LYS A 70 -0.25 9.60 2.21
CA LYS A 70 1.12 9.66 2.75
C LYS A 70 2.13 10.14 1.73
N GLU A 71 2.04 9.70 0.48
CA GLU A 71 2.94 10.16 -0.59
C GLU A 71 2.72 11.65 -0.89
N LYS A 72 1.47 12.09 -0.96
CA LYS A 72 1.11 13.49 -1.19
C LYS A 72 1.58 14.42 -0.05
N ILE A 73 1.41 13.98 1.21
CA ILE A 73 1.63 14.85 2.38
C ILE A 73 3.06 14.76 2.91
N ASP A 74 3.59 13.55 3.09
CA ASP A 74 4.90 13.33 3.71
C ASP A 74 6.01 13.04 2.71
N GLY A 75 5.67 12.89 1.42
CA GLY A 75 6.63 12.47 0.40
C GLY A 75 7.08 11.02 0.56
N VAL A 76 6.38 10.21 1.35
CA VAL A 76 6.68 8.78 1.52
C VAL A 76 6.21 8.03 0.27
N PRO A 77 7.10 7.51 -0.58
CA PRO A 77 6.72 6.95 -1.86
C PRO A 77 5.91 5.67 -1.69
N ALA A 78 4.77 5.57 -2.36
CA ALA A 78 4.01 4.33 -2.42
C ALA A 78 4.82 3.23 -3.13
N PRO A 79 4.53 1.94 -2.90
CA PRO A 79 5.27 0.84 -3.50
C PRO A 79 5.39 0.91 -5.03
N ALA A 80 4.34 1.38 -5.71
CA ALA A 80 4.34 1.61 -7.16
C ALA A 80 5.32 2.73 -7.57
N THR A 81 5.40 3.82 -6.80
CA THR A 81 6.36 4.91 -7.00
C THR A 81 7.79 4.41 -6.78
N ILE A 82 8.04 3.60 -5.75
CA ILE A 82 9.36 2.99 -5.49
C ILE A 82 9.82 2.17 -6.69
N ARG A 83 8.95 1.29 -7.21
CA ARG A 83 9.22 0.48 -8.40
C ARG A 83 9.52 1.34 -9.62
N ARG A 84 8.74 2.41 -9.84
CA ARG A 84 8.92 3.36 -10.95
C ARG A 84 10.28 4.06 -10.87
N ILE A 85 10.66 4.54 -9.69
CA ILE A 85 11.97 5.19 -9.45
C ILE A 85 13.10 4.20 -9.76
N ARG A 86 13.08 3.01 -9.16
CA ARG A 86 14.11 1.99 -9.39
C ARG A 86 14.25 1.62 -10.87
N ALA A 87 13.13 1.42 -11.55
CA ALA A 87 13.11 1.10 -12.98
C ALA A 87 13.69 2.24 -13.84
N LYS A 88 13.37 3.51 -13.52
CA LYS A 88 13.97 4.68 -14.18
C LYS A 88 15.49 4.73 -14.01
N LEU A 89 15.99 4.34 -12.84
CA LEU A 89 17.41 4.24 -12.52
C LEU A 89 18.10 3.00 -13.12
N LYS A 90 17.34 2.13 -13.81
CA LYS A 90 17.82 0.87 -14.43
C LYS A 90 18.49 -0.08 -13.42
N LEU A 91 18.01 -0.10 -12.18
CA LEU A 91 18.54 -0.98 -11.13
C LEU A 91 17.64 -2.22 -10.97
N SER A 92 18.23 -3.40 -10.77
CA SER A 92 17.48 -4.52 -10.20
C SER A 92 17.15 -4.23 -8.72
N GLN A 93 16.21 -4.97 -8.12
CA GLN A 93 15.92 -4.82 -6.68
C GLN A 93 17.17 -5.09 -5.82
N ARG A 94 17.99 -6.07 -6.24
CA ARG A 94 19.25 -6.42 -5.60
C ARG A 94 20.29 -5.30 -5.73
N ASP A 95 20.46 -4.75 -6.94
CA ASP A 95 21.40 -3.66 -7.17
C ASP A 95 20.99 -2.39 -6.41
N ALA A 96 19.69 -2.12 -6.36
CA ALA A 96 19.15 -1.02 -5.56
C ALA A 96 19.42 -1.25 -4.07
N GLY A 97 19.23 -2.48 -3.56
CA GLY A 97 19.59 -2.81 -2.18
C GLY A 97 21.06 -2.51 -1.86
N ALA A 98 21.96 -2.97 -2.74
CA ALA A 98 23.41 -2.76 -2.59
C ALA A 98 23.84 -1.29 -2.72
N LEU A 99 23.27 -0.55 -3.68
CA LEU A 99 23.59 0.85 -3.94
C LEU A 99 23.13 1.73 -2.77
N PHE A 100 21.90 1.53 -2.30
CA PHE A 100 21.33 2.28 -1.18
C PHE A 100 21.84 1.82 0.19
N LYS A 101 22.77 0.85 0.23
CA LYS A 101 23.34 0.25 1.45
C LYS A 101 22.27 -0.22 2.43
N VAL A 102 21.19 -0.80 1.90
CA VAL A 102 20.12 -1.44 2.66
C VAL A 102 20.18 -2.96 2.48
N GLY A 103 19.38 -3.71 3.23
CA GLY A 103 19.33 -5.17 3.09
C GLY A 103 19.03 -5.62 1.65
N GLU A 104 19.57 -6.76 1.24
CA GLU A 104 19.46 -7.28 -0.14
C GLU A 104 18.01 -7.37 -0.66
N ASN A 105 17.07 -7.72 0.22
CA ASN A 105 15.65 -7.87 -0.07
C ASN A 105 14.81 -6.63 0.29
N ALA A 106 15.44 -5.49 0.59
CA ALA A 106 14.73 -4.29 1.03
C ALA A 106 13.79 -3.77 -0.07
N PHE A 107 14.27 -3.63 -1.30
CA PHE A 107 13.45 -3.15 -2.41
C PHE A 107 12.30 -4.10 -2.79
N ASP A 108 12.45 -5.42 -2.61
CA ASP A 108 11.31 -6.35 -2.73
C ASP A 108 10.23 -6.05 -1.68
N LYS A 109 10.63 -5.91 -0.42
CA LYS A 109 9.71 -5.59 0.68
C LYS A 109 9.05 -4.23 0.49
N TYR A 110 9.80 -3.24 0.03
CA TYR A 110 9.29 -1.90 -0.24
C TYR A 110 8.27 -1.90 -1.39
N GLU A 111 8.58 -2.56 -2.50
CA GLU A 111 7.66 -2.66 -3.67
C GLU A 111 6.43 -3.51 -3.41
N ARG A 112 6.47 -4.38 -2.41
CA ARG A 112 5.31 -5.13 -1.92
C ARG A 112 4.57 -4.40 -0.79
N GLY A 113 5.10 -3.27 -0.33
CA GLY A 113 4.57 -2.50 0.78
C GLY A 113 4.57 -3.25 2.12
N LEU A 114 5.48 -4.21 2.28
CA LEU A 114 5.65 -4.97 3.54
C LEU A 114 6.43 -4.16 4.59
N VAL A 115 7.28 -3.24 4.13
CA VAL A 115 8.11 -2.37 4.97
C VAL A 115 8.17 -1.00 4.30
N GLU A 116 8.09 0.07 5.08
CA GLU A 116 8.33 1.43 4.59
C GLU A 116 9.84 1.74 4.59
N PRO A 117 10.39 2.39 3.55
CA PRO A 117 11.81 2.79 3.56
C PRO A 117 12.08 3.84 4.64
N SER A 118 13.33 3.91 5.11
CA SER A 118 13.74 4.95 6.06
C SER A 118 13.73 6.34 5.43
N GLY A 119 13.58 7.40 6.23
CA GLY A 119 13.63 8.78 5.75
C GLY A 119 14.84 9.11 4.86
N PRO A 120 16.08 8.75 5.25
CA PRO A 120 17.26 8.93 4.38
C PRO A 120 17.17 8.17 3.05
N THR A 121 16.63 6.94 3.05
CA THR A 121 16.41 6.17 1.81
C THR A 121 15.43 6.90 0.89
N ILE A 122 14.33 7.43 1.44
CA ILE A 122 13.33 8.20 0.70
C ILE A 122 13.94 9.46 0.09
N GLN A 123 14.74 10.19 0.87
CA GLN A 123 15.44 11.40 0.39
C GLN A 123 16.39 11.09 -0.76
N LEU A 124 17.22 10.05 -0.63
CA LEU A 124 18.14 9.64 -1.69
C LEU A 124 17.41 9.17 -2.94
N MET A 125 16.32 8.41 -2.79
CA MET A 125 15.48 7.98 -3.92
C MET A 125 14.89 9.18 -4.66
N THR A 126 14.41 10.18 -3.91
CA THR A 126 13.84 11.41 -4.47
C THR A 126 14.89 12.24 -5.20
N LEU A 127 16.10 12.34 -4.62
CA LEU A 127 17.23 13.01 -5.25
C LEU A 127 17.61 12.33 -6.57
N LEU A 128 17.84 11.01 -6.55
CA LEU A 128 18.22 10.25 -7.73
C LEU A 128 17.11 10.22 -8.79
N GLN A 129 15.83 10.29 -8.40
CA GLN A 129 14.74 10.41 -9.36
C GLN A 129 14.87 11.71 -10.19
N LYS A 130 15.27 12.81 -9.56
CA LYS A 130 15.46 14.13 -10.18
C LYS A 130 16.81 14.24 -10.91
N HIS A 131 17.83 13.61 -10.35
CA HIS A 131 19.23 13.65 -10.80
C HIS A 131 19.78 12.24 -10.99
N PRO A 132 19.35 11.48 -12.03
CA PRO A 132 19.83 10.12 -12.26
C PRO A 132 21.35 10.03 -12.50
N GLU A 133 21.97 11.12 -12.95
CA GLU A 133 23.43 11.25 -13.16
C GLU A 133 24.24 11.01 -11.88
N LEU A 134 23.67 11.32 -10.70
CA LEU A 134 24.34 11.11 -9.41
C LEU A 134 24.49 9.63 -9.03
N LEU A 135 23.88 8.70 -9.78
CA LEU A 135 24.09 7.27 -9.59
C LEU A 135 25.57 6.89 -9.72
N ASP A 136 26.32 7.56 -10.59
CA ASP A 136 27.73 7.25 -10.84
C ASP A 136 28.63 7.60 -9.64
N GLU A 137 28.19 8.52 -8.78
CA GLU A 137 28.91 8.88 -7.54
C GLU A 137 28.68 7.87 -6.39
N LEU A 138 27.68 6.99 -6.52
CA LEU A 138 27.30 6.02 -5.49
C LEU A 138 27.79 4.59 -5.76
N ARG A 139 28.38 4.35 -6.93
CA ARG A 139 28.92 3.06 -7.35
C ARG A 139 30.31 2.82 -6.79
#